data_AF-A0A4R8CIE9-F1
#
_entry.id   AF-A0A4R8CIE9-F1
#
_cell.length_a   1.000
_cell.length_b   1.000
_cell.length_c   1.000
_cell.angle_alpha   90.00
_cell.angle_beta   90.00
_cell.angle_gamma   90.00
#
_symmetry.space_group_name_H-M   'P 1'
#
loop_
_entity.id
_entity.type
_entity.pdbx_description
1 polymer ?
#
loop_
_entity_poly.entity_id
_entity_poly.type
_entity_poly.pdbx_seq_one_letter_code
_entity_poly.pdbx_strand_id
1 'polypeptide(L)'
;MSLEDELRAVGRSAVVPPVDDTLTTTVLTRVADIPVRKRLRDRWRTFLAGFLVLLAGLALTPPVRATVAEWLRIGGVQAQPVGSGPSTAPPVPTVGEHLSLDQAAQVAGFTPALPKELGPPTGVEASKGFIATSWSGVRLEQFQSGIEPMYLKRYYGSLEYVEQINAFWFKTPHDLVLVDKRVVRVAGPTLVWERNGVTFRLEGPDKTRAIALASGTS
;
A
#
# COMPACT_ATOMS: atom_id res chain seq x y z
N MET A 1 3.47 2.44 -72.45
CA MET A 1 2.67 1.61 -71.52
C MET A 1 3.59 1.22 -70.38
N SER A 2 3.19 1.36 -69.11
CA SER A 2 4.08 1.01 -67.99
C SER A 2 4.00 -0.49 -67.68
N LEU A 3 5.09 -1.04 -67.13
CA LEU A 3 5.14 -2.44 -66.69
C LEU A 3 4.00 -2.79 -65.71
N GLU A 4 3.56 -1.80 -64.92
CA GLU A 4 2.48 -1.95 -63.95
C GLU A 4 1.12 -2.15 -64.63
N ASP A 5 0.88 -1.48 -65.75
CA ASP A 5 -0.36 -1.61 -66.54
C ASP A 5 -0.42 -2.97 -67.24
N GLU A 6 0.73 -3.42 -67.75
CA GLU A 6 0.89 -4.70 -68.43
C GLU A 6 0.71 -5.88 -67.46
N LEU A 7 1.29 -5.79 -66.25
CA LEU A 7 1.09 -6.78 -65.18
C LEU A 7 -0.36 -6.81 -64.70
N ARG A 8 -1.04 -5.65 -64.59
CA ARG A 8 -2.48 -5.62 -64.27
C ARG A 8 -3.34 -6.22 -65.37
N ALA A 9 -3.00 -6.00 -66.64
CA ALA A 9 -3.70 -6.62 -67.75
C ALA A 9 -3.56 -8.15 -67.72
N VAL A 10 -2.34 -8.65 -67.51
CA VAL A 10 -2.05 -10.09 -67.37
C VAL A 10 -2.79 -10.70 -66.18
N GLY A 11 -2.77 -10.03 -65.02
CA GLY A 11 -3.48 -10.48 -63.82
C GLY A 11 -4.99 -10.60 -64.02
N ARG A 12 -5.60 -9.72 -64.82
CA ARG A 12 -7.05 -9.81 -65.15
C ARG A 12 -7.37 -10.92 -66.15
N SER A 13 -6.43 -11.28 -67.02
CA SER A 13 -6.60 -12.39 -67.96
C SER A 13 -6.29 -13.77 -67.39
N ALA A 14 -5.74 -13.83 -66.17
CA ALA A 14 -5.38 -15.10 -65.53
C ALA A 14 -6.62 -15.88 -65.11
N VAL A 15 -6.82 -17.05 -65.72
CA VAL A 15 -7.85 -18.01 -65.29
C VAL A 15 -7.34 -18.75 -64.06
N VAL A 16 -7.95 -18.49 -62.91
CA VAL A 16 -7.61 -19.17 -61.65
C VAL A 16 -8.45 -20.46 -61.56
N PRO A 17 -7.83 -21.65 -61.53
CA PRO A 17 -8.57 -22.90 -61.38
C PRO A 17 -9.28 -22.95 -60.02
N PRO A 18 -10.41 -23.69 -59.91
CA PRO A 18 -11.14 -23.82 -58.66
C PRO A 18 -10.25 -24.43 -57.58
N VAL A 19 -10.24 -23.80 -56.41
CA VAL A 19 -9.43 -24.23 -55.28
C VAL A 19 -10.14 -25.39 -54.57
N ASP A 20 -9.38 -26.45 -54.26
CA ASP A 20 -9.89 -27.61 -53.52
C ASP A 20 -10.38 -27.22 -52.12
N ASP A 21 -11.55 -27.72 -51.70
CA ASP A 21 -12.18 -27.41 -50.41
C ASP A 21 -11.30 -27.84 -49.21
N THR A 22 -10.40 -28.80 -49.42
CA THR A 22 -9.44 -29.28 -48.41
C THR A 22 -8.17 -28.45 -48.32
N LEU A 23 -7.93 -27.54 -49.27
CA LEU A 23 -6.72 -26.71 -49.32
C LEU A 23 -6.61 -25.82 -48.08
N THR A 24 -7.72 -25.20 -47.67
CA THR A 24 -7.74 -24.31 -46.49
C THR A 24 -7.35 -25.07 -45.23
N THR A 25 -7.93 -26.24 -45.00
CA THR A 25 -7.61 -27.08 -43.84
C THR A 25 -6.16 -27.53 -43.89
N THR A 26 -5.67 -27.99 -45.05
CA THR A 26 -4.29 -28.45 -45.23
C THR A 26 -3.28 -27.34 -45.00
N VAL A 27 -3.56 -26.12 -45.50
CA VAL A 27 -2.73 -24.94 -45.26
C VAL A 27 -2.77 -24.55 -43.79
N LEU A 28 -3.94 -24.53 -43.15
CA LEU A 28 -4.06 -24.20 -41.73
C LEU A 28 -3.33 -25.21 -40.84
N THR A 29 -3.42 -26.52 -41.13
CA THR A 29 -2.67 -27.56 -40.41
C THR A 29 -1.17 -27.38 -40.62
N ARG A 30 -0.73 -27.12 -41.85
CA ARG A 30 0.69 -26.90 -42.15
C ARG A 30 1.23 -25.62 -41.52
N VAL A 31 0.42 -24.57 -41.44
CA VAL A 31 0.73 -23.30 -40.77
C VAL A 31 0.78 -23.47 -39.25
N ALA A 32 -0.10 -24.31 -38.68
CA ALA A 32 -0.09 -24.62 -37.25
C ALA A 32 1.17 -25.41 -36.84
N ASP A 33 1.69 -26.26 -37.72
CA ASP A 33 2.94 -27.01 -37.50
C ASP A 33 4.22 -26.24 -37.84
N ILE A 34 4.12 -24.95 -38.23
CA ILE A 34 5.30 -24.11 -38.44
C ILE A 34 6.09 -24.03 -37.12
N PRO A 35 7.35 -24.50 -37.10
CA PRO A 35 8.15 -24.63 -35.88
C PRO A 35 8.37 -23.29 -35.15
N VAL A 36 8.25 -22.18 -35.88
CA VAL A 36 8.34 -20.81 -35.35
C VAL A 36 7.27 -20.52 -34.29
N ARG A 37 6.02 -20.98 -34.45
CA ARG A 37 4.95 -20.75 -33.45
C ARG A 37 5.14 -21.58 -32.18
N LYS A 38 5.55 -22.86 -32.30
CA LYS A 38 5.91 -23.71 -31.15
C LYS A 38 7.08 -23.10 -30.38
N ARG A 39 8.14 -22.70 -31.09
CA ARG A 39 9.30 -22.00 -30.50
C ARG A 39 8.93 -20.68 -29.83
N LEU A 40 8.03 -19.88 -30.41
CA LEU A 40 7.60 -18.61 -29.81
C LEU A 40 6.81 -18.85 -28.54
N ARG A 41 5.88 -19.81 -28.53
CA ARG A 41 5.10 -20.18 -27.34
C ARG A 41 5.98 -20.73 -26.23
N ASP A 42 6.92 -21.60 -26.57
CA ASP A 42 7.85 -22.17 -25.58
C ASP A 42 8.81 -21.09 -25.04
N ARG A 43 9.32 -20.21 -25.91
CA ARG A 43 10.09 -19.03 -25.49
C ARG A 43 9.30 -18.09 -24.60
N TRP A 44 8.01 -17.90 -24.85
CA TRP A 44 7.14 -17.06 -24.03
C TRP A 44 6.87 -17.69 -22.67
N ARG A 45 6.73 -19.03 -22.61
CA ARG A 45 6.64 -19.78 -21.35
C ARG A 45 7.95 -19.74 -20.57
N THR A 46 9.09 -19.86 -21.24
CA THR A 46 10.42 -19.70 -20.63
C THR A 46 10.63 -18.27 -20.14
N PHE A 47 10.19 -17.27 -20.89
CA PHE A 47 10.22 -15.87 -20.48
C PHE A 47 9.32 -15.64 -19.26
N LEU A 48 8.10 -16.17 -19.27
CA LEU A 48 7.17 -16.06 -18.13
C LEU A 48 7.70 -16.78 -16.90
N ALA A 49 8.27 -17.98 -17.06
CA ALA A 49 8.91 -18.72 -15.99
C ALA A 49 10.14 -17.95 -15.45
N GLY A 50 10.98 -17.41 -16.34
CA GLY A 50 12.11 -16.57 -15.97
C GLY A 50 11.69 -15.28 -15.28
N PHE A 51 10.59 -14.66 -15.71
CA PHE A 51 9.99 -13.49 -15.09
C PHE A 51 9.44 -13.81 -13.69
N LEU A 52 8.77 -14.95 -13.51
CA LEU A 52 8.31 -15.41 -12.20
C LEU A 52 9.47 -15.75 -11.27
N VAL A 53 10.52 -16.39 -11.78
CA VAL A 53 11.76 -16.66 -11.01
C VAL A 53 12.47 -15.36 -10.67
N LEU A 54 12.50 -14.39 -11.58
CA LEU A 54 13.04 -13.04 -11.34
C LEU A 54 12.23 -12.30 -10.28
N LEU A 55 10.89 -12.35 -10.34
CA LEU A 55 10.01 -11.77 -9.32
C LEU A 55 10.20 -12.45 -7.95
N ALA A 56 10.30 -13.78 -7.92
CA ALA A 56 10.60 -14.52 -6.70
C ALA A 56 11.99 -14.18 -6.15
N GLY A 57 13.00 -14.04 -7.02
CA GLY A 57 14.35 -13.60 -6.67
C GLY A 57 14.39 -12.17 -6.16
N LEU A 58 13.65 -11.25 -6.79
CA LEU A 58 13.50 -9.87 -6.32
C LEU A 58 12.92 -9.85 -4.90
N ALA A 59 11.88 -10.63 -4.62
CA ALA A 59 11.30 -10.76 -3.27
C ALA A 59 12.32 -11.26 -2.22
N LEU A 60 13.37 -11.96 -2.64
CA LEU A 60 14.46 -12.46 -1.80
C LEU A 60 15.65 -11.49 -1.69
N THR A 61 15.68 -10.39 -2.43
CA THR A 61 16.80 -9.44 -2.44
C THR A 61 16.63 -8.28 -1.44
N PRO A 62 17.71 -7.84 -0.74
CA PRO A 62 17.68 -6.73 0.22
C PRO A 62 17.09 -5.38 -0.26
N PRO A 63 17.25 -4.95 -1.52
CA PRO A 63 16.70 -3.67 -2.00
C PRO A 63 15.17 -3.67 -2.15
N VAL A 64 14.55 -4.79 -2.54
CA VAL A 64 13.08 -4.91 -2.60
C VAL A 64 12.49 -5.01 -1.21
N ARG A 65 13.22 -5.68 -0.29
CA ARG A 65 12.95 -5.54 1.16
C ARG A 65 13.07 -4.10 1.63
N ALA A 66 13.92 -3.26 1.02
CA ALA A 66 14.05 -1.86 1.39
C ALA A 66 12.84 -1.03 0.95
N THR A 67 12.24 -1.28 -0.22
CA THR A 67 10.98 -0.64 -0.62
C THR A 67 9.79 -1.12 0.21
N VAL A 68 9.74 -2.42 0.56
CA VAL A 68 8.79 -2.94 1.55
C VAL A 68 9.12 -2.45 2.96
N ALA A 69 10.37 -2.16 3.29
CA ALA A 69 10.79 -1.60 4.58
C ALA A 69 10.57 -0.08 4.65
N GLU A 70 10.59 0.63 3.52
CA GLU A 70 10.12 2.01 3.37
C GLU A 70 8.59 2.06 3.48
N TRP A 71 7.90 1.07 2.92
CA TRP A 71 6.46 0.82 3.14
C TRP A 71 6.13 0.45 4.60
N LEU A 72 7.04 -0.23 5.33
CA LEU A 72 6.95 -0.52 6.78
C LEU A 72 7.52 0.60 7.68
N ARG A 73 8.14 1.63 7.09
CA ARG A 73 8.66 2.82 7.79
C ARG A 73 7.62 3.92 7.94
N ILE A 74 6.44 3.77 7.34
CA ILE A 74 5.25 4.46 7.83
C ILE A 74 4.92 3.80 9.17
N GLY A 75 5.47 4.32 10.27
CA GLY A 75 5.09 3.91 11.62
C GLY A 75 5.88 2.76 12.23
N GLY A 76 7.21 2.71 12.18
CA GLY A 76 8.00 1.93 13.16
C GLY A 76 7.76 0.41 13.22
N VAL A 77 7.26 -0.23 12.18
CA VAL A 77 6.80 -1.63 12.31
C VAL A 77 7.95 -2.65 12.23
N GLN A 78 8.08 -3.52 13.24
CA GLN A 78 8.89 -4.74 13.14
C GLN A 78 8.07 -6.04 13.13
N ALA A 79 8.56 -6.96 12.31
CA ALA A 79 8.06 -8.31 12.14
C ALA A 79 8.59 -9.28 13.20
N GLN A 80 7.81 -9.58 14.24
CA GLN A 80 8.06 -10.75 15.08
C GLN A 80 6.83 -11.67 15.07
N PRO A 81 6.96 -12.94 14.65
CA PRO A 81 5.84 -13.88 14.68
C PRO A 81 5.51 -14.26 16.13
N VAL A 82 4.29 -13.96 16.56
CA VAL A 82 3.83 -14.22 17.93
C VAL A 82 2.38 -14.74 17.88
N GLY A 83 2.02 -15.75 18.70
CA GLY A 83 0.81 -16.60 18.56
C GLY A 83 -0.62 -16.03 18.70
N SER A 84 -0.91 -14.94 19.43
CA SER A 84 -2.28 -14.35 19.58
C SER A 84 -2.29 -12.93 20.18
N GLY A 85 -3.01 -11.97 19.59
CA GLY A 85 -3.09 -10.57 20.08
C GLY A 85 -4.29 -10.28 21.00
N PRO A 86 -4.42 -9.06 21.59
CA PRO A 86 -5.57 -8.72 22.41
C PRO A 86 -6.86 -8.73 21.56
N SER A 87 -7.93 -9.27 22.14
CA SER A 87 -9.25 -9.33 21.52
C SER A 87 -10.11 -8.11 21.85
N THR A 88 -9.77 -7.36 22.90
CA THR A 88 -10.45 -6.15 23.35
C THR A 88 -9.46 -5.02 23.55
N ALA A 89 -9.91 -3.79 23.32
CA ALA A 89 -9.17 -2.58 23.63
C ALA A 89 -9.83 -1.86 24.81
N PRO A 90 -9.05 -1.20 25.69
CA PRO A 90 -9.59 -0.27 26.66
C PRO A 90 -10.24 0.94 25.98
N PRO A 91 -11.02 1.76 26.71
CA PRO A 91 -11.51 3.04 26.18
C PRO A 91 -10.37 3.91 25.64
N VAL A 92 -10.69 4.72 24.62
CA VAL A 92 -9.72 5.65 24.01
C VAL A 92 -9.14 6.57 25.11
N PRO A 93 -7.81 6.58 25.31
CA PRO A 93 -7.21 7.40 26.37
C PRO A 93 -7.44 8.89 26.12
N THR A 94 -7.97 9.59 27.11
CA THR A 94 -8.00 11.05 27.09
C THR A 94 -6.64 11.60 27.51
N VAL A 95 -6.23 12.71 26.90
CA VAL A 95 -5.03 13.43 27.34
C VAL A 95 -5.38 14.21 28.62
N GLY A 96 -4.65 13.96 29.71
CA GLY A 96 -4.87 14.64 31.00
C GLY A 96 -4.15 15.98 31.13
N GLU A 97 -3.08 16.20 30.36
CA GLU A 97 -2.33 17.45 30.32
C GLU A 97 -3.02 18.47 29.39
N HIS A 98 -2.98 19.75 29.74
CA HIS A 98 -3.68 20.83 29.02
C HIS A 98 -2.67 21.88 28.57
N LEU A 99 -1.68 21.47 27.78
CA LEU A 99 -0.81 22.43 27.10
C LEU A 99 -1.63 23.22 26.07
N SER A 100 -1.23 24.47 25.79
CA SER A 100 -1.70 25.12 24.57
C SER A 100 -1.08 24.46 23.34
N LEU A 101 -1.71 24.59 22.18
CA LEU A 101 -1.15 24.08 20.92
C LEU A 101 0.21 24.70 20.60
N ASP A 102 0.40 25.97 20.96
CA ASP A 102 1.68 26.66 20.78
C ASP A 102 2.76 26.09 21.70
N GLN A 103 2.43 25.83 22.98
CA GLN A 103 3.35 25.18 23.91
C GLN A 103 3.71 23.77 23.43
N ALA A 104 2.72 23.00 22.97
CA ALA A 104 2.93 21.69 22.42
C ALA A 104 3.86 21.73 21.20
N ALA A 105 3.68 22.71 20.31
CA ALA A 105 4.54 22.89 19.15
C ALA A 105 5.99 23.21 19.52
N GLN A 106 6.20 24.07 20.53
CA GLN A 106 7.54 24.39 21.03
C GLN A 106 8.22 23.17 21.67
N VAL A 107 7.50 22.41 22.50
CA VAL A 107 8.03 21.22 23.17
C VAL A 107 8.36 20.12 22.16
N ALA A 108 7.48 19.90 21.19
CA ALA A 108 7.64 18.84 20.21
C ALA A 108 8.61 19.19 19.08
N GLY A 109 8.80 20.48 18.79
CA GLY A 109 9.63 20.96 17.69
C GLY A 109 8.95 20.91 16.32
N PHE A 110 7.61 20.80 16.27
CA PHE A 110 6.82 20.87 15.04
C PHE A 110 5.39 21.35 15.34
N THR A 111 4.74 21.97 14.34
CA THR A 111 3.36 22.44 14.48
C THR A 111 2.37 21.28 14.38
N PRO A 112 1.46 21.08 15.36
CA PRO A 112 0.45 20.03 15.28
C PRO A 112 -0.56 20.31 14.18
N ALA A 113 -0.84 19.31 13.35
CA ALA A 113 -1.97 19.33 12.43
C ALA A 113 -3.22 18.76 13.11
N LEU A 114 -4.38 19.36 12.89
CA LEU A 114 -5.63 18.99 13.58
C LEU A 114 -6.77 18.69 12.58
N PRO A 115 -7.65 17.72 12.87
CA PRO A 115 -8.85 17.49 12.09
C PRO A 115 -9.82 18.67 12.24
N LYS A 116 -10.04 19.43 11.15
CA LYS A 116 -10.86 20.66 11.18
C LYS A 116 -12.26 20.45 11.75
N GLU A 117 -12.86 19.30 11.46
CA GLU A 117 -14.24 18.99 11.87
C GLU A 117 -14.41 18.78 13.38
N LEU A 118 -13.34 18.48 14.12
CA LEU A 118 -13.43 18.24 15.56
C LEU A 118 -13.31 19.53 16.38
N GLY A 119 -12.91 20.64 15.76
CA GLY A 119 -12.66 21.89 16.45
C GLY A 119 -11.50 21.77 17.47
N PRO A 120 -11.45 22.66 18.47
CA PRO A 120 -10.39 22.66 19.48
C PRO A 120 -10.34 21.35 20.28
N PRO A 121 -9.16 20.78 20.54
CA PRO A 121 -9.02 19.59 21.37
C PRO A 121 -9.35 19.87 22.83
N THR A 122 -9.86 18.86 23.53
CA THR A 122 -10.14 18.91 24.98
C THR A 122 -8.93 18.60 25.85
N GLY A 123 -7.84 18.08 25.26
CA GLY A 123 -6.58 17.81 25.95
C GLY A 123 -5.41 17.76 24.97
N VAL A 124 -4.24 18.21 25.42
CA VAL A 124 -3.02 18.33 24.61
C VAL A 124 -1.80 18.01 25.47
N GLU A 125 -1.03 17.03 25.03
CA GLU A 125 0.25 16.62 25.63
C GLU A 125 1.33 16.64 24.56
N ALA A 126 2.55 16.96 24.98
CA ALA A 126 3.67 16.99 24.07
C ALA A 126 4.94 16.54 24.77
N SER A 127 5.81 15.91 23.99
CA SER A 127 7.20 15.69 24.33
C SER A 127 8.03 15.89 23.06
N LYS A 128 9.36 15.85 23.16
CA LYS A 128 10.22 16.07 21.99
C LYS A 128 9.84 15.13 20.83
N GLY A 129 9.44 15.70 19.70
CA GLY A 129 9.00 14.96 18.51
C GLY A 129 7.69 14.19 18.64
N PHE A 130 6.86 14.48 19.65
CA PHE A 130 5.57 13.85 19.86
C PHE A 130 4.51 14.85 20.34
N ILE A 131 3.33 14.80 19.73
CA ILE A 131 2.14 15.51 20.22
C ILE A 131 0.97 14.53 20.24
N ALA A 132 0.18 14.53 21.31
CA ALA A 132 -1.15 13.93 21.28
C ALA A 132 -2.22 14.93 21.65
N THR A 133 -3.34 14.83 20.94
CA THR A 133 -4.55 15.59 21.17
C THR A 133 -5.73 14.65 21.33
N SER A 134 -6.67 15.03 22.17
CA SER A 134 -7.90 14.26 22.39
C SER A 134 -9.15 15.12 22.28
N TRP A 135 -10.22 14.47 21.84
CA TRP A 135 -11.60 14.92 21.89
C TRP A 135 -12.44 13.80 22.53
N SER A 136 -13.75 14.01 22.68
CA SER A 136 -14.65 12.96 23.16
C SER A 136 -14.56 11.70 22.28
N GLY A 137 -14.00 10.62 22.83
CA GLY A 137 -13.84 9.33 22.16
C GLY A 137 -12.87 9.29 20.98
N VAL A 138 -12.05 10.33 20.78
CA VAL A 138 -11.08 10.40 19.68
C VAL A 138 -9.72 10.84 20.21
N ARG A 139 -8.67 10.16 19.76
CA ARG A 139 -7.28 10.51 20.07
C ARG A 139 -6.46 10.56 18.79
N LEU A 140 -5.76 11.66 18.58
CA LEU A 140 -4.79 11.84 17.51
C LEU A 140 -3.38 11.95 18.09
N GLU A 141 -2.50 11.07 17.66
CA GLU A 141 -1.08 11.11 18.01
C GLU A 141 -0.26 11.45 16.76
N GLN A 142 0.78 12.26 16.94
CA GLN A 142 1.68 12.75 15.89
C GLN A 142 3.12 12.50 16.32
N PHE A 143 3.90 11.81 15.49
CA PHE A 143 5.29 11.45 15.75
C PHE A 143 6.18 11.97 14.64
N GLN A 144 7.25 12.67 15.00
CA GLN A 144 8.33 12.95 14.08
C GLN A 144 9.13 11.66 13.80
N SER A 145 9.57 11.48 12.55
CA SER A 145 10.32 10.29 12.12
C SER A 145 11.44 9.90 13.10
N GLY A 146 11.47 8.62 13.48
CA GLY A 146 12.47 8.05 14.40
C GLY A 146 12.08 8.02 15.89
N ILE A 147 10.97 8.64 16.27
CA ILE A 147 10.45 8.67 17.66
C ILE A 147 9.16 7.83 17.82
N GLU A 148 8.63 7.34 16.71
CA GLU A 148 7.40 6.56 16.67
C GLU A 148 7.50 5.19 17.37
N PRO A 149 6.45 4.79 18.13
CA PRO A 149 6.31 3.45 18.65
C PRO A 149 6.27 2.42 17.52
N MET A 150 6.69 1.21 17.87
CA MET A 150 6.67 0.07 17.00
C MET A 150 5.37 -0.71 17.16
N TYR A 151 4.87 -1.21 16.04
CA TYR A 151 3.75 -2.13 16.00
C TYR A 151 4.29 -3.52 15.74
N LEU A 152 3.70 -4.53 16.38
CA LEU A 152 4.09 -5.92 16.16
C LEU A 152 3.29 -6.53 15.00
N LYS A 153 3.98 -7.31 14.14
CA LYS A 153 3.35 -7.94 12.96
C LYS A 153 2.20 -8.92 13.23
N ARG A 154 1.89 -9.20 14.49
CA ARG A 154 0.75 -10.03 14.92
C ARG A 154 -0.58 -9.59 14.31
N TYR A 155 -0.73 -8.30 14.02
CA TYR A 155 -1.97 -7.66 13.57
C TYR A 155 -2.08 -7.48 12.04
N TYR A 156 -1.08 -7.91 11.28
CA TYR A 156 -1.03 -7.69 9.82
C TYR A 156 -2.11 -8.44 9.05
N GLY A 157 -2.66 -9.53 9.60
CA GLY A 157 -3.78 -10.25 8.97
C GLY A 157 -5.04 -9.40 8.78
N SER A 158 -5.12 -8.25 9.46
CA SER A 158 -6.24 -7.31 9.43
C SER A 158 -5.84 -5.88 9.08
N LEU A 159 -4.63 -5.68 8.55
CA LEU A 159 -4.16 -4.38 8.10
C LEU A 159 -4.70 -4.10 6.71
N GLU A 160 -5.51 -3.06 6.58
CA GLU A 160 -6.13 -2.68 5.31
C GLU A 160 -5.50 -1.40 4.78
N TYR A 161 -5.03 -1.41 3.54
CA TYR A 161 -4.52 -0.21 2.88
C TYR A 161 -5.68 0.67 2.41
N VAL A 162 -5.55 1.98 2.63
CA VAL A 162 -6.54 3.00 2.28
C VAL A 162 -5.91 3.95 1.27
N GLU A 163 -6.14 3.64 -0.01
CA GLU A 163 -5.45 4.28 -1.15
C GLU A 163 -5.64 5.81 -1.19
N GLN A 164 -6.87 6.29 -0.98
CA GLN A 164 -7.25 7.70 -1.12
C GLN A 164 -6.46 8.69 -0.25
N ILE A 165 -5.86 8.22 0.85
CA ILE A 165 -5.07 9.05 1.78
C ILE A 165 -3.71 8.42 2.08
N ASN A 166 -3.29 7.41 1.31
CA ASN A 166 -2.05 6.66 1.54
C ASN A 166 -1.89 6.25 3.02
N ALA A 167 -2.92 5.60 3.56
CA ALA A 167 -3.01 5.25 4.98
C ALA A 167 -3.20 3.75 5.19
N PHE A 168 -3.03 3.30 6.43
CA PHE A 168 -3.32 1.94 6.85
C PHE A 168 -4.34 1.93 7.98
N TRP A 169 -5.33 1.06 7.85
CA TRP A 169 -6.36 0.83 8.83
C TRP A 169 -6.06 -0.45 9.61
N PHE A 170 -5.81 -0.31 10.90
CA PHE A 170 -5.71 -1.41 11.85
C PHE A 170 -7.12 -1.72 12.35
N LYS A 171 -7.73 -2.78 11.83
CA LYS A 171 -9.13 -3.13 12.16
C LYS A 171 -9.31 -3.67 13.58
N THR A 172 -8.30 -4.34 14.12
CA THR A 172 -8.37 -4.99 15.44
C THR A 172 -7.54 -4.25 16.48
N PRO A 173 -7.83 -4.45 17.78
CA PRO A 173 -6.93 -4.03 18.85
C PRO A 173 -5.49 -4.52 18.60
N HIS A 174 -4.52 -3.71 18.97
CA HIS A 174 -3.10 -4.01 18.75
C HIS A 174 -2.20 -3.41 19.84
N ASP A 175 -1.08 -4.08 20.10
CA ASP A 175 -0.07 -3.60 21.04
C ASP A 175 0.78 -2.49 20.43
N LEU A 176 0.97 -1.42 21.20
CA LEU A 176 1.97 -0.41 20.94
C LEU A 176 3.19 -0.70 21.79
N VAL A 177 4.34 -0.85 21.15
CA VAL A 177 5.56 -1.31 21.80
C VAL A 177 6.67 -0.33 21.52
N LEU A 178 7.44 0.06 22.53
CA LEU A 178 8.66 0.83 22.32
C LEU A 178 9.75 -0.01 21.67
N VAL A 179 10.77 0.66 21.17
CA VAL A 179 11.94 0.02 20.53
C VAL A 179 12.65 -0.96 21.46
N ASP A 180 12.62 -0.72 22.76
CA ASP A 180 13.15 -1.62 23.80
C ASP A 180 12.20 -2.76 24.20
N LYS A 181 11.15 -2.99 23.41
CA LYS A 181 10.13 -4.04 23.57
C LYS A 181 9.20 -3.87 24.77
N ARG A 182 9.18 -2.70 25.42
CA ARG A 182 8.17 -2.42 26.45
C ARG A 182 6.84 -2.09 25.81
N VAL A 183 5.78 -2.81 26.19
CA VAL A 183 4.40 -2.47 25.77
C VAL A 183 4.01 -1.16 26.46
N VAL A 184 3.63 -0.17 25.66
CA VAL A 184 3.14 1.13 26.15
C VAL A 184 1.66 1.02 26.52
N ARG A 185 0.85 0.52 25.57
CA ARG A 185 -0.59 0.32 25.74
C ARG A 185 -1.15 -0.57 24.62
N VAL A 186 -2.37 -1.06 24.83
CA VAL A 186 -3.21 -1.61 23.77
C VAL A 186 -4.01 -0.47 23.15
N ALA A 187 -3.99 -0.35 21.83
CA ALA A 187 -4.83 0.58 21.08
C ALA A 187 -5.97 -0.19 20.39
N GLY A 188 -7.13 0.45 20.26
CA GLY A 188 -8.24 -0.04 19.46
C GLY A 188 -8.03 0.12 17.96
N PRO A 189 -9.10 0.03 17.16
CA PRO A 189 -9.03 0.30 15.73
C PRO A 189 -8.43 1.68 15.47
N THR A 190 -7.41 1.73 14.61
CA THR A 190 -6.59 2.93 14.42
C THR A 190 -6.27 3.12 12.95
N LEU A 191 -6.40 4.36 12.47
CA LEU A 191 -5.90 4.77 11.17
C LEU A 191 -4.50 5.37 11.34
N VAL A 192 -3.55 4.92 10.53
CA VAL A 192 -2.16 5.40 10.55
C VAL A 192 -1.79 5.90 9.16
N TRP A 193 -1.25 7.12 9.08
CA TRP A 193 -0.77 7.69 7.82
C TRP A 193 0.45 8.54 8.08
N GLU A 194 1.21 8.84 7.03
CA GLU A 194 2.34 9.75 7.10
C GLU A 194 2.09 10.95 6.20
N ARG A 195 2.52 12.13 6.66
CA ARG A 195 2.55 13.34 5.85
C ARG A 195 3.67 14.26 6.32
N ASN A 196 4.52 14.69 5.39
CA ASN A 196 5.61 15.64 5.63
C ASN A 196 6.59 15.22 6.74
N GLY A 197 6.91 13.93 6.83
CA GLY A 197 7.82 13.37 7.84
C GLY A 197 7.20 13.19 9.22
N VAL A 198 5.88 13.35 9.34
CA VAL A 198 5.10 13.14 10.57
C VAL A 198 4.18 11.95 10.39
N THR A 199 4.29 10.96 11.26
CA THR A 199 3.38 9.82 11.35
C THR A 199 2.21 10.20 12.25
N PHE A 200 1.00 10.02 11.75
CA PHE A 200 -0.25 10.26 12.43
C PHE A 200 -0.90 8.95 12.84
N ARG A 201 -1.55 8.93 14.00
CA ARG A 201 -2.37 7.81 14.46
C ARG A 201 -3.68 8.32 15.03
N LEU A 202 -4.78 7.91 14.44
CA LEU A 202 -6.12 8.31 14.85
C LEU A 202 -6.88 7.10 15.37
N GLU A 203 -7.21 7.12 16.66
CA GLU A 203 -7.92 6.06 17.37
C GLU A 203 -9.30 6.54 17.83
N GLY A 204 -10.29 5.64 17.80
CA GLY A 204 -11.63 5.85 18.34
C GLY A 204 -12.74 5.81 17.30
N PRO A 205 -12.67 6.59 16.21
CA PRO A 205 -13.66 6.53 15.14
C PRO A 205 -13.67 5.18 14.42
N ASP A 206 -14.80 4.86 13.77
CA ASP A 206 -14.80 3.82 12.74
C ASP A 206 -13.95 4.23 11.52
N LYS A 207 -13.69 3.27 10.62
CA LYS A 207 -12.84 3.48 9.45
C LYS A 207 -13.30 4.67 8.59
N THR A 208 -14.58 4.74 8.27
CA THR A 208 -15.14 5.78 7.39
C THR A 208 -14.96 7.16 8.02
N ARG A 209 -15.26 7.27 9.31
CA ARG A 209 -15.08 8.52 10.05
C ARG A 209 -13.60 8.89 10.19
N ALA A 210 -12.73 7.92 10.47
CA ALA A 210 -11.29 8.14 10.60
C ALA A 210 -10.69 8.71 9.31
N ILE A 211 -11.09 8.17 8.15
CA ILE A 211 -10.67 8.66 6.84
C ILE A 211 -11.10 10.10 6.61
N ALA A 212 -12.37 10.43 6.89
CA ALA A 212 -12.89 11.78 6.73
C ALA A 212 -12.08 12.79 7.59
N LEU A 213 -11.83 12.43 8.85
CA LEU A 213 -11.03 13.25 9.76
C LEU A 213 -9.58 13.41 9.29
N ALA A 214 -8.95 12.34 8.81
CA ALA A 214 -7.57 12.39 8.29
C ALA A 214 -7.46 13.29 7.04
N SER A 215 -8.41 13.18 6.10
CA SER A 215 -8.47 14.06 4.92
C SER A 215 -8.63 15.54 5.29
N GLY A 216 -9.38 15.82 6.35
CA GLY A 216 -9.59 17.17 6.88
C GLY A 216 -8.50 17.66 7.84
N THR A 217 -7.47 16.87 8.12
CA THR A 217 -6.39 17.24 9.03
C THR A 217 -5.43 18.18 8.33
N SER A 218 -5.17 19.37 8.88
CA SER A 218 -4.19 20.32 8.34
C SER A 218 -3.39 20.98 9.44
#